data_AF-A0A2P8HY67-F1
#
_entry.id   AF-A0A2P8HY67-F1
#
_cell.length_a   1.000
_cell.length_b   1.000
_cell.length_c   1.000
_cell.angle_alpha   90.00
_cell.angle_beta   90.00
_cell.angle_gamma   90.00
#
_symmetry.space_group_name_H-M   'P 1'
#
loop_
_entity.id
_entity.type
_entity.pdbx_description
1 polymer ?
#
loop_
_entity_poly.entity_id
_entity_poly.type
_entity_poly.pdbx_seq_one_letter_code
_entity_poly.pdbx_strand_id
1 'polypeptide(L)'
;MEMQGIQAGAIQNGAVQDREARSELIEGQNSFASELGQAIENLNGLQEQSSVMTERLARGEAENMHDVTIASEMASTALQTGVEIRNRAVESYQRVMQMQI
;
A
#
# COMPACT_ATOMS: atom_id res chain seq x y z
N MET A 1 54.23 -26.18 -21.86
CA MET A 1 53.91 -26.35 -20.43
C MET A 1 53.09 -25.15 -20.01
N GLU A 2 51.84 -25.42 -19.71
CA GLU A 2 50.75 -24.50 -19.46
C GLU A 2 50.94 -23.81 -18.10
N MET A 3 50.97 -22.49 -18.07
CA MET A 3 50.86 -21.70 -16.84
C MET A 3 50.18 -20.38 -17.19
N GLN A 4 48.87 -20.41 -17.42
CA GLN A 4 48.00 -19.24 -17.24
C GLN A 4 46.54 -19.65 -17.33
N GLY A 5 45.74 -19.27 -16.33
CA GLY A 5 44.30 -19.25 -16.51
C GLY A 5 43.43 -19.62 -15.33
N ILE A 6 43.78 -19.24 -14.09
CA ILE A 6 42.75 -19.17 -13.04
C ILE A 6 42.92 -17.88 -12.24
N GLN A 7 42.21 -16.84 -12.65
CA GLN A 7 41.72 -15.72 -11.83
C GLN A 7 40.82 -14.84 -12.71
N ALA A 8 39.65 -15.34 -13.12
CA ALA A 8 38.64 -14.54 -13.81
C ALA A 8 37.17 -14.93 -13.49
N GLY A 9 36.96 -15.89 -12.58
CA GLY A 9 35.62 -16.44 -12.28
C GLY A 9 34.90 -15.82 -11.08
N ALA A 10 35.56 -15.01 -10.25
CA ALA A 10 34.99 -14.58 -8.97
C ALA A 10 34.20 -13.25 -9.00
N ILE A 11 34.20 -12.50 -10.12
CA ILE A 11 33.56 -11.16 -10.20
C ILE A 11 32.18 -11.20 -10.91
N GLN A 12 31.84 -12.29 -11.61
CA GLN A 12 30.63 -12.33 -12.44
C GLN A 12 29.34 -12.70 -11.69
N ASN A 13 29.42 -13.38 -10.52
CA ASN A 13 28.23 -13.92 -9.86
C ASN A 13 27.51 -12.93 -8.91
N GLY A 14 28.23 -11.95 -8.34
CA GLY A 14 27.62 -10.97 -7.41
C GLY A 14 26.79 -9.87 -8.07
N ALA A 15 27.07 -9.54 -9.35
CA ALA A 15 26.40 -8.43 -10.04
C ALA A 15 25.07 -8.81 -10.71
N VAL A 16 24.80 -10.11 -10.88
CA VAL A 16 23.55 -10.62 -11.47
C VAL A 16 22.47 -10.76 -10.40
N GLN A 17 22.84 -11.24 -9.19
CA GLN A 17 21.93 -11.31 -8.04
C GLN A 17 21.45 -9.95 -7.54
N ASP A 18 22.30 -8.91 -7.59
CA ASP A 18 21.91 -7.54 -7.19
C ASP A 18 20.87 -6.92 -8.14
N ARG A 19 20.91 -7.27 -9.44
CA ARG A 19 19.95 -6.76 -10.44
C ARG A 19 18.59 -7.41 -10.35
N GLU A 20 18.53 -8.72 -10.11
CA GLU A 20 17.26 -9.44 -9.95
C GLU A 20 16.55 -9.00 -8.66
N ALA A 21 17.27 -8.90 -7.54
CA ALA A 21 16.72 -8.39 -6.28
C ALA A 21 16.23 -6.94 -6.41
N ARG A 22 16.96 -6.07 -7.13
CA ARG A 22 16.52 -4.68 -7.38
C ARG A 22 15.30 -4.60 -8.29
N SER A 23 15.14 -5.52 -9.24
CA SER A 23 13.95 -5.59 -10.10
C SER A 23 12.70 -6.00 -9.31
N GLU A 24 12.81 -7.04 -8.48
CA GLU A 24 11.72 -7.48 -7.59
C GLU A 24 11.30 -6.39 -6.60
N LEU A 25 12.24 -5.62 -6.08
CA LEU A 25 11.96 -4.47 -5.20
C LEU A 25 11.21 -3.34 -5.94
N ILE A 26 11.47 -3.09 -7.21
CA ILE A 26 10.78 -2.05 -8.00
C ILE A 26 9.36 -2.52 -8.37
N GLU A 27 9.21 -3.80 -8.74
CA GLU A 27 7.90 -4.40 -9.03
C GLU A 27 7.00 -4.44 -7.78
N GLY A 28 7.57 -4.80 -6.62
CA GLY A 28 6.87 -4.76 -5.32
C GLY A 28 6.45 -3.36 -4.87
N GLN A 29 7.22 -2.31 -5.24
CA GLN A 29 6.83 -0.92 -4.97
C GLN A 29 5.63 -0.48 -5.82
N ASN A 30 5.61 -0.86 -7.10
CA ASN A 30 4.50 -0.55 -7.99
C ASN A 30 3.22 -1.29 -7.58
N SER A 31 3.32 -2.55 -7.14
CA SER A 31 2.17 -3.30 -6.65
C SER A 31 1.62 -2.73 -5.35
N PHE A 32 2.47 -2.38 -4.37
CA PHE A 32 2.00 -1.75 -3.13
C PHE A 32 1.32 -0.39 -3.38
N ALA A 33 1.88 0.45 -4.26
CA ALA A 33 1.27 1.73 -4.61
C ALA A 33 -0.11 1.56 -5.28
N SER A 34 -0.25 0.55 -6.14
CA SER A 34 -1.52 0.18 -6.77
C SER A 34 -2.56 -0.29 -5.75
N GLU A 35 -2.17 -1.19 -4.84
CA GLU A 35 -3.05 -1.69 -3.78
C GLU A 35 -3.47 -0.60 -2.80
N LEU A 36 -2.55 0.30 -2.43
CA LEU A 36 -2.86 1.45 -1.59
C LEU A 36 -3.83 2.42 -2.28
N GLY A 37 -3.63 2.66 -3.58
CA GLY A 37 -4.55 3.46 -4.41
C GLY A 37 -5.96 2.87 -4.41
N GLN A 38 -6.08 1.57 -4.69
CA GLN A 38 -7.35 0.84 -4.65
C GLN A 38 -8.00 0.90 -3.26
N ALA A 39 -7.22 0.76 -2.19
CA ALA A 39 -7.74 0.85 -0.82
C ALA A 39 -8.31 2.24 -0.50
N ILE A 40 -7.69 3.32 -0.99
CA ILE A 40 -8.18 4.70 -0.83
C ILE A 40 -9.47 4.90 -1.64
N GLU A 41 -9.54 4.38 -2.87
CA GLU A 41 -10.76 4.42 -3.68
C GLU A 41 -11.92 3.66 -3.02
N ASN A 42 -11.65 2.46 -2.49
CA ASN A 42 -12.62 1.67 -1.74
C ASN A 42 -13.13 2.42 -0.49
N LEU A 43 -12.24 3.12 0.22
CA LEU A 43 -12.60 3.94 1.36
C LEU A 43 -13.48 5.15 0.98
N ASN A 44 -13.26 5.74 -0.19
CA ASN A 44 -14.14 6.77 -0.73
C ASN A 44 -15.54 6.19 -1.02
N GLY A 45 -15.60 5.02 -1.66
CA GLY A 45 -16.85 4.31 -1.91
C GLY A 45 -17.63 3.95 -0.64
N LEU A 46 -16.95 3.52 0.43
CA LEU A 46 -17.59 3.23 1.72
C LEU A 46 -18.20 4.48 2.36
N GLN A 47 -17.52 5.63 2.27
CA GLN A 47 -18.06 6.91 2.78
C GLN A 47 -19.28 7.37 1.98
N GLU A 48 -19.25 7.24 0.65
CA GLU A 48 -20.39 7.57 -0.22
C GLU A 48 -21.58 6.65 0.07
N GLN A 49 -21.34 5.34 0.21
CA GLN A 49 -22.38 4.38 0.55
C GLN A 49 -23.02 4.69 1.90
N SER A 50 -22.21 4.98 2.93
CA SER A 50 -22.71 5.42 4.25
C SER A 50 -23.57 6.68 4.15
N SER A 51 -23.16 7.65 3.31
CA SER A 51 -23.93 8.89 3.08
C SER A 51 -25.28 8.62 2.42
N VAL A 52 -25.31 7.79 1.37
CA VAL A 52 -26.55 7.39 0.68
C VAL A 52 -27.48 6.63 1.62
N MET A 53 -26.95 5.72 2.42
CA MET A 53 -27.74 4.97 3.41
C MET A 53 -28.30 5.89 4.49
N THR A 54 -27.53 6.87 4.96
CA THR A 54 -27.99 7.90 5.91
C THR A 54 -29.08 8.78 5.32
N GLU A 55 -28.99 9.14 4.05
CA GLU A 55 -30.03 9.92 3.37
C GLU A 55 -31.34 9.12 3.23
N ARG A 56 -31.25 7.85 2.82
CA ARG A 56 -32.40 6.94 2.75
C ARG A 56 -33.05 6.70 4.11
N LEU A 57 -32.23 6.66 5.17
CA LEU A 57 -32.68 6.63 6.56
C LEU A 57 -33.52 7.86 6.91
N ALA A 58 -33.00 9.05 6.62
CA ALA A 58 -33.66 10.32 6.91
C ALA A 58 -34.96 10.51 6.12
N ARG A 59 -35.07 9.90 4.93
CA ARG A 59 -36.28 9.88 4.09
C ARG A 59 -37.32 8.86 4.54
N GLY A 60 -37.02 8.02 5.53
CA GLY A 60 -37.94 6.99 6.05
C GLY A 60 -38.06 5.75 5.14
N GLU A 61 -37.13 5.58 4.19
CA GLU A 61 -37.12 4.47 3.21
C GLU A 61 -36.16 3.34 3.61
N ALA A 62 -35.52 3.45 4.78
CA ALA A 62 -34.55 2.47 5.24
C ALA A 62 -35.25 1.37 6.04
N GLU A 63 -35.25 0.17 5.46
CA GLU A 63 -35.78 -1.04 6.07
C GLU A 63 -34.91 -1.52 7.26
N ASN A 64 -33.63 -1.09 7.34
CA ASN A 64 -32.68 -1.55 8.35
C ASN A 64 -31.76 -0.41 8.84
N MET A 65 -32.15 0.26 9.93
CA MET A 65 -31.31 1.27 10.60
C MET A 65 -29.96 0.70 11.09
N HIS A 66 -29.91 -0.61 11.32
CA HIS A 66 -28.71 -1.33 11.75
C HIS A 66 -27.57 -1.27 10.71
N ASP A 67 -27.91 -1.38 9.42
CA ASP A 67 -26.93 -1.41 8.34
C ASP A 67 -26.22 -0.05 8.18
N VAL A 68 -26.93 1.06 8.42
CA VAL A 68 -26.36 2.41 8.37
C VAL A 68 -25.34 2.61 9.49
N THR A 69 -25.67 2.18 10.71
CA THR A 69 -24.76 2.28 11.87
C THR A 69 -23.53 1.41 11.66
N ILE A 70 -23.68 0.17 11.21
CA ILE A 70 -22.55 -0.74 10.91
C ILE A 70 -21.65 -0.13 9.84
N ALA A 71 -22.23 0.35 8.75
CA ALA A 71 -21.45 0.95 7.67
C ALA A 71 -20.71 2.22 8.12
N SER A 72 -21.33 3.02 8.98
CA SER A 72 -20.70 4.22 9.54
C SER A 72 -19.52 3.88 10.47
N GLU A 73 -19.67 2.87 11.33
CA GLU A 73 -18.59 2.37 12.19
C GLU A 73 -17.43 1.77 11.37
N MET A 74 -17.75 1.00 10.33
CA MET A 74 -16.77 0.44 9.40
C MET A 74 -16.02 1.55 8.66
N ALA A 75 -16.73 2.54 8.12
CA ALA A 75 -16.13 3.67 7.43
C ALA A 75 -15.22 4.49 8.35
N SER A 76 -15.64 4.76 9.60
CA SER A 76 -14.82 5.46 10.59
C SER A 76 -13.54 4.69 10.92
N THR A 77 -13.64 3.40 11.18
CA THR A 77 -12.48 2.54 11.50
C THR A 77 -11.51 2.43 10.32
N ALA A 78 -12.04 2.28 9.11
CA ALA A 78 -11.26 2.24 7.88
C ALA A 78 -10.52 3.57 7.65
N LEU A 79 -11.17 4.71 7.90
CA LEU A 79 -10.57 6.05 7.76
C LEU A 79 -9.44 6.27 8.76
N GLN A 80 -9.65 5.92 10.02
CA GLN A 80 -8.60 6.00 11.04
C GLN A 80 -7.39 5.16 10.65
N THR A 81 -7.63 3.93 10.20
CA THR A 81 -6.56 3.04 9.72
C THR A 81 -5.84 3.62 8.50
N GLY A 82 -6.57 4.18 7.53
CA GLY A 82 -5.99 4.82 6.35
C GLY A 82 -5.12 6.03 6.69
N VAL A 83 -5.53 6.83 7.69
CA VAL A 83 -4.73 7.94 8.22
C VAL A 83 -3.41 7.45 8.84
N GLU A 84 -3.45 6.37 9.63
CA GLU A 84 -2.24 5.78 10.22
C GLU A 84 -1.29 5.23 9.15
N ILE A 85 -1.82 4.55 8.13
CA ILE A 85 -1.02 4.06 6.99
C ILE A 85 -0.37 5.23 6.26
N ARG A 86 -1.11 6.31 5.97
CA ARG A 86 -0.58 7.53 5.36
C ARG A 86 0.54 8.13 6.20
N ASN A 87 0.34 8.26 7.50
CA ASN A 87 1.33 8.81 8.42
C ASN A 87 2.60 7.95 8.40
N ARG A 88 2.47 6.62 8.47
CA ARG A 88 3.58 5.67 8.42
C ARG A 88 4.32 5.68 7.09
N ALA A 89 3.62 5.83 5.97
CA ALA A 89 4.22 5.96 4.65
C ALA A 89 5.08 7.24 4.53
N VAL A 90 4.55 8.37 4.99
CA VAL A 90 5.29 9.65 5.03
C VAL A 90 6.50 9.57 5.96
N GLU A 91 6.35 9.00 7.16
CA GLU A 91 7.45 8.80 8.11
C GLU A 91 8.56 7.91 7.51
N SER A 92 8.16 6.82 6.84
CA SER A 92 9.09 5.87 6.23
C SER A 92 9.87 6.52 5.09
N TYR A 93 9.20 7.31 4.25
CA TYR A 93 9.85 8.11 3.21
C TYR A 93 10.88 9.10 3.81
N GLN A 94 10.50 9.83 4.85
CA GLN A 94 11.40 10.75 5.56
C GLN A 94 12.61 10.03 6.18
N ARG A 95 12.40 8.85 6.77
CA ARG A 95 13.48 8.03 7.37
C ARG A 95 14.48 7.54 6.33
N VAL A 96 14.02 7.14 5.14
CA VAL A 96 14.92 6.73 4.04
C VAL A 96 15.81 7.89 3.58
N MET A 97 15.26 9.11 3.52
CA MET A 97 16.05 10.30 3.17
C MET A 97 17.12 10.64 4.22
N GLN A 98 16.83 10.41 5.50
CA GLN A 98 17.78 10.68 6.60
C GLN A 98 18.95 9.69 6.65
N MET A 99 18.88 8.55 5.96
CA MET A 99 20.00 7.61 5.86
C MET A 99 21.09 8.04 4.87
N GLN A 100 20.85 9.05 4.03
CA GLN A 100 21.80 9.48 2.97
C GLN A 100 22.74 10.63 3.38
N ILE A 101 22.75 11.02 4.65
CA ILE A 101 23.76 11.95 5.23
C ILE A 101 24.79 11.20 6.07
#